data_AF-A0A2X5NHZ4-F1
#
_entry.id   AF-A0A2X5NHZ4-F1
#
_cell.length_a   1.000
_cell.length_b   1.000
_cell.length_c   1.000
_cell.angle_alpha   90.00
_cell.angle_beta   90.00
_cell.angle_gamma   90.00
#
_symmetry.space_group_name_H-M   'P 1'
#
loop_
_entity.id
_entity.type
_entity.pdbx_description
1 polymer ?
#
loop_
_entity_poly.entity_id
_entity_poly.type
_entity_poly.pdbx_seq_one_letter_code
_entity_poly.pdbx_strand_id
1 'polypeptide(L)'
;MESVSVQRENSMACVAFPTCPLAMAEAERFLPAFVDEVETILSRHGVGDEHIVLRVTGCPNGCGRALLAEIGLVGKAPGRYNLHLGGNRIGTRIPRMYRENISQQEILSVLDELIGRWACERQTDEGFGDYVIRAGIIRPVLDPARDFWE
;
A
#
# COMPACT_ATOMS: atom_id res chain seq x y z
N MET A 1 2.29 -10.11 26.32
CA MET A 1 1.53 -9.95 25.08
C MET A 1 2.27 -8.91 24.30
N GLU A 2 2.91 -9.26 23.17
CA GLU A 2 3.46 -8.25 22.27
C GLU A 2 2.32 -7.30 21.87
N SER A 3 2.54 -5.99 22.04
CA SER A 3 1.58 -4.98 21.59
C SER A 3 1.58 -4.96 20.06
N VAL A 4 0.42 -5.16 19.45
CA VAL A 4 0.24 -5.01 18.00
C VAL A 4 0.55 -3.55 17.63
N SER A 5 1.31 -3.32 16.55
CA SER A 5 1.64 -1.96 16.09
C SER A 5 0.44 -1.27 15.42
N VAL A 6 0.40 0.06 15.43
CA VAL A 6 -0.63 0.84 14.74
C VAL A 6 -0.62 0.57 13.23
N GLN A 7 0.56 0.34 12.63
CA GLN A 7 0.67 -0.03 11.23
C GLN A 7 -0.01 -1.38 10.94
N ARG A 8 0.18 -2.38 11.81
CA ARG A 8 -0.43 -3.70 11.64
C ARG A 8 -1.94 -3.67 11.80
N GLU A 9 -2.45 -2.90 12.76
CA GLU A 9 -3.90 -2.68 12.95
C GLU A 9 -4.56 -2.08 11.70
N ASN A 10 -3.81 -1.28 10.93
CA ASN A 10 -4.28 -0.60 9.73
C ASN A 10 -3.89 -1.30 8.41
N SER A 11 -3.42 -2.56 8.51
CA SER A 11 -3.04 -3.39 7.36
C SER A 11 -4.07 -4.50 7.12
N MET A 12 -4.33 -4.85 5.85
CA MET A 12 -5.32 -5.89 5.51
C MET A 12 -4.98 -6.63 4.22
N ALA A 13 -5.33 -7.91 4.15
CA ALA A 13 -5.22 -8.71 2.94
C ALA A 13 -6.49 -9.53 2.68
N CYS A 14 -6.73 -9.90 1.43
CA CYS A 14 -7.70 -10.97 1.12
C CYS A 14 -7.08 -12.36 1.32
N VAL A 15 -7.92 -13.40 1.28
CA VAL A 15 -7.50 -14.80 1.42
C VAL A 15 -6.40 -15.19 0.41
N ALA A 16 -6.67 -15.03 -0.89
CA ALA A 16 -5.79 -15.51 -1.97
C ALA A 16 -5.49 -17.03 -1.86
N PHE A 17 -4.23 -17.45 -2.07
CA PHE A 17 -3.84 -18.85 -1.92
C PHE A 17 -3.93 -19.31 -0.44
N PRO A 18 -4.18 -20.60 -0.17
CA PRO A 18 -4.28 -21.72 -1.12
C PRO A 18 -5.71 -22.03 -1.60
N THR A 19 -6.73 -21.31 -1.11
CA THR A 19 -8.13 -21.69 -1.30
C THR A 19 -8.86 -20.88 -2.36
N CYS A 20 -8.46 -19.63 -2.65
CA CYS A 20 -9.06 -18.84 -3.71
C CYS A 20 -8.58 -19.35 -5.08
N PRO A 21 -9.47 -19.85 -5.96
CA PRO A 21 -9.08 -20.38 -7.26
C PRO A 21 -8.70 -19.30 -8.28
N LEU A 22 -8.89 -18.02 -7.92
CA LEU A 22 -8.62 -16.85 -8.76
C LEU A 22 -7.34 -16.11 -8.35
N ALA A 23 -6.60 -16.62 -7.35
CA ALA A 23 -5.41 -15.99 -6.84
C ALA A 23 -4.30 -15.95 -7.90
N MET A 24 -3.68 -14.78 -8.07
CA MET A 24 -2.53 -14.58 -8.95
C MET A 24 -1.23 -14.46 -8.15
N ALA A 25 -1.31 -13.84 -6.97
CA ALA A 25 -0.23 -13.72 -5.98
C ALA A 25 -0.75 -14.04 -4.57
N GLU A 26 0.16 -14.29 -3.62
CA GLU A 26 -0.17 -14.40 -2.20
C GLU A 26 -0.77 -13.09 -1.66
N ALA A 27 -1.58 -13.17 -0.60
CA ALA A 27 -2.06 -11.98 0.10
C ALA A 27 -2.10 -12.24 1.62
N GLU A 28 -3.03 -13.06 2.12
CA GLU A 28 -3.16 -13.37 3.56
C GLU A 28 -1.85 -13.88 4.16
N ARG A 29 -1.23 -14.88 3.53
CA ARG A 29 0.01 -15.51 4.01
C ARG A 29 1.26 -14.65 3.79
N PHE A 30 1.16 -13.66 2.90
CA PHE A 30 2.23 -12.72 2.59
C PHE A 30 2.24 -11.52 3.55
N LEU A 31 1.06 -11.07 3.99
CA LEU A 31 0.89 -9.84 4.75
C LEU A 31 1.72 -9.80 6.05
N PRO A 32 1.80 -10.85 6.89
CA PRO A 32 2.51 -10.76 8.18
C PRO A 32 3.97 -10.34 8.03
N ALA A 33 4.74 -11.07 7.21
CA ALA A 33 6.14 -10.77 6.97
C ALA A 33 6.34 -9.45 6.20
N PHE A 34 5.42 -9.11 5.29
CA PHE A 34 5.51 -7.85 4.57
C PHE A 34 5.27 -6.64 5.50
N VAL A 35 4.35 -6.74 6.46
CA VAL A 35 4.12 -5.70 7.46
C VAL A 35 5.32 -5.56 8.40
N ASP A 36 6.00 -6.64 8.78
CA ASP A 36 7.25 -6.57 9.59
C ASP A 36 8.32 -5.70 8.90
N GLU A 37 8.47 -5.84 7.59
CA GLU A 37 9.42 -5.05 6.78
C GLU A 37 8.99 -3.57 6.70
N VAL A 38 7.69 -3.31 6.55
CA VAL A 38 7.15 -1.93 6.53
C VAL A 38 7.29 -1.26 7.89
N GLU A 39 7.05 -1.97 8.99
CA GLU A 39 7.28 -1.49 10.36
C GLU A 39 8.76 -1.13 10.59
N THR A 40 9.68 -1.94 10.03
CA THR A 40 11.12 -1.68 10.07
C THR A 40 11.47 -0.40 9.31
N ILE A 41 10.87 -0.17 8.13
CA ILE A 41 11.05 1.06 7.35
C ILE A 41 10.48 2.28 8.11
N LEU A 42 9.27 2.20 8.64
CA LEU A 42 8.66 3.30 9.42
C LEU A 42 9.52 3.67 10.63
N SER A 43 10.00 2.67 11.37
CA SER A 43 10.88 2.87 12.52
C SER A 43 12.21 3.51 12.13
N ARG A 44 12.81 3.06 11.01
CA ARG A 44 14.07 3.62 10.48
C ARG A 44 13.95 5.11 10.18
N HIS A 45 12.80 5.55 9.68
CA HIS A 45 12.53 6.96 9.34
C HIS A 45 11.90 7.76 10.49
N GLY A 46 11.81 7.19 11.70
CA GLY A 46 11.33 7.90 12.89
C GLY A 46 9.81 8.14 12.91
N VAL A 47 9.04 7.38 12.14
CA VAL A 47 7.57 7.46 12.04
C VAL A 47 6.91 6.14 12.45
N GLY A 48 7.55 5.38 13.36
CA GLY A 48 7.06 4.07 13.83
C GLY A 48 5.72 4.11 14.57
N ASP A 49 5.36 5.25 15.17
CA ASP A 49 4.07 5.45 15.85
C ASP A 49 2.93 5.86 14.88
N GLU A 50 3.27 6.13 13.61
CA GLU A 50 2.29 6.43 12.57
C GLU A 50 1.79 5.16 11.88
N HIS A 51 0.76 5.34 11.06
CA HIS A 51 0.31 4.29 10.15
C HIS A 51 0.01 4.84 8.76
N ILE A 52 0.07 3.91 7.81
CA ILE A 52 -0.34 4.06 6.43
C ILE A 52 -1.37 2.95 6.18
N VAL A 53 -2.53 3.29 5.63
CA VAL A 53 -3.54 2.29 5.25
C VAL A 53 -2.97 1.43 4.12
N LEU A 54 -2.50 0.24 4.48
CA LEU A 54 -1.79 -0.68 3.61
C LEU A 54 -2.66 -1.90 3.32
N ARG A 55 -2.87 -2.22 2.05
CA ARG A 55 -3.72 -3.36 1.68
C ARG A 55 -3.17 -4.19 0.54
N VAL A 56 -3.35 -5.50 0.64
CA VAL A 56 -2.96 -6.47 -0.39
C VAL A 56 -4.19 -7.20 -0.91
N THR A 57 -4.36 -7.23 -2.23
CA THR A 57 -5.35 -8.08 -2.90
C THR A 57 -4.63 -9.01 -3.87
N GLY A 58 -4.87 -10.32 -3.77
CA GLY A 58 -4.10 -11.34 -4.50
C GLY A 58 -4.41 -11.42 -6.01
N CYS A 59 -5.44 -10.72 -6.49
CA CYS A 59 -5.81 -10.58 -7.90
C CYS A 59 -6.65 -9.29 -8.11
N PRO A 60 -6.88 -8.84 -9.36
CA PRO A 60 -7.56 -7.58 -9.64
C PRO A 60 -9.05 -7.52 -9.30
N ASN A 61 -9.66 -8.61 -8.81
CA ASN A 61 -11.04 -8.60 -8.30
C ASN A 61 -11.21 -7.71 -7.05
N GLY A 62 -10.12 -7.41 -6.34
CA GLY A 62 -10.12 -6.35 -5.33
C GLY A 62 -10.73 -6.70 -3.96
N CYS A 63 -10.86 -7.98 -3.60
CA CYS A 63 -11.44 -8.42 -2.32
C CYS A 63 -10.73 -7.80 -1.10
N GLY A 64 -9.41 -7.55 -1.21
CA GLY A 64 -8.60 -6.92 -0.15
C GLY A 64 -8.80 -5.41 -0.02
N ARG A 65 -9.71 -4.80 -0.82
CA ARG A 65 -9.99 -3.36 -0.85
C ARG A 65 -8.74 -2.47 -1.06
N ALA A 66 -7.76 -2.98 -1.82
CA ALA A 66 -6.51 -2.27 -2.11
C ALA A 66 -6.72 -0.97 -2.90
N LEU A 67 -7.78 -0.88 -3.70
CA LEU A 67 -8.16 0.34 -4.44
C LEU A 67 -8.87 1.40 -3.58
N LEU A 68 -8.82 1.28 -2.25
CA LEU A 68 -9.22 2.30 -1.27
C LEU A 68 -8.17 2.42 -0.15
N ALA A 69 -6.92 2.08 -0.45
CA ALA A 69 -5.78 2.14 0.46
C ALA A 69 -4.89 3.34 0.11
N GLU A 70 -4.08 3.81 1.07
CA GLU A 70 -3.00 4.75 0.78
C GLU A 70 -1.89 4.06 -0.02
N ILE A 71 -1.57 2.82 0.37
CA ILE A 71 -0.70 1.89 -0.38
C ILE A 71 -1.49 0.62 -0.70
N GLY A 72 -1.72 0.35 -1.98
CA GLY A 72 -2.42 -0.82 -2.47
C GLY A 72 -1.52 -1.74 -3.29
N LEU A 73 -1.47 -3.02 -2.96
CA LEU A 73 -0.82 -4.05 -3.78
C LEU A 73 -1.88 -4.91 -4.46
N VAL A 74 -1.84 -4.98 -5.79
CA VAL A 74 -2.75 -5.81 -6.61
C VAL A 74 -1.94 -6.92 -7.27
N GLY A 75 -2.18 -8.17 -6.88
CA GLY A 75 -1.47 -9.36 -7.37
C GLY A 75 -1.62 -9.54 -8.87
N LYS A 76 -0.49 -9.79 -9.54
CA LYS A 76 -0.42 -9.95 -11.01
C LYS A 76 0.18 -11.29 -11.44
N ALA A 77 1.12 -11.83 -10.66
CA ALA A 77 1.75 -13.13 -10.86
C ALA A 77 2.36 -13.61 -9.54
N PRO A 78 2.81 -14.88 -9.42
CA PRO A 78 3.46 -15.35 -8.20
C PRO A 78 4.62 -14.45 -7.76
N GLY A 79 4.50 -13.86 -6.57
CA GLY A 79 5.48 -12.92 -6.00
C GLY A 79 5.54 -11.54 -6.66
N ARG A 80 4.58 -11.16 -7.51
CA ARG A 80 4.55 -9.89 -8.24
C ARG A 80 3.22 -9.15 -8.11
N TYR A 81 3.31 -7.84 -7.94
CA TYR A 81 2.16 -6.96 -7.70
C TYR A 81 2.26 -5.67 -8.51
N ASN A 82 1.11 -5.08 -8.83
CA ASN A 82 1.01 -3.67 -9.17
C ASN A 82 0.95 -2.87 -7.86
N LEU A 83 1.80 -1.86 -7.76
CA LEU A 83 1.83 -0.94 -6.63
C LEU A 83 0.99 0.29 -6.96
N HIS A 84 -0.06 0.52 -6.17
CA HIS A 84 -0.95 1.67 -6.25
C HIS A 84 -0.70 2.61 -5.07
N LEU A 85 -0.65 3.91 -5.33
CA LEU A 85 -0.40 4.95 -4.33
C LEU A 85 -1.45 6.07 -4.44
N GLY A 86 -1.66 6.78 -3.33
CA GLY A 86 -2.39 8.05 -3.35
C GLY A 86 -3.87 7.98 -3.01
N GLY A 87 -4.32 6.92 -2.33
CA GLY A 87 -5.59 6.97 -1.58
C GLY A 87 -5.48 7.90 -0.36
N ASN A 88 -6.40 7.80 0.58
CA ASN A 88 -6.35 8.58 1.83
C ASN A 88 -6.83 7.75 3.02
N ARG A 89 -6.53 8.20 4.25
CA ARG A 89 -6.87 7.47 5.49
C ARG A 89 -8.35 7.11 5.61
N ILE A 90 -9.23 8.01 5.15
CA ILE A 90 -10.69 7.83 5.23
C ILE A 90 -11.30 7.00 4.08
N GLY A 91 -10.51 6.62 3.08
CA GLY A 91 -10.94 5.75 1.98
C GLY A 91 -11.92 6.41 0.99
N THR A 92 -11.78 7.70 0.71
CA THR A 92 -12.64 8.45 -0.24
C THR A 92 -11.99 8.70 -1.60
N ARG A 93 -10.74 8.23 -1.80
CA ARG A 93 -10.01 8.39 -3.07
C ARG A 93 -9.39 7.07 -3.51
N ILE A 94 -9.45 6.78 -4.81
CA ILE A 94 -8.85 5.60 -5.43
C ILE A 94 -7.36 5.87 -5.67
N PRO A 95 -6.43 4.97 -5.28
CA PRO A 95 -5.01 5.10 -5.57
C PRO A 95 -4.70 4.75 -7.03
N ARG A 96 -3.86 5.56 -7.68
CA ARG A 96 -3.38 5.34 -9.05
C ARG A 96 -2.25 4.34 -9.06
N MET A 97 -2.14 3.56 -10.12
CA MET A 97 -1.00 2.65 -10.32
C MET A 97 0.30 3.47 -10.47
N TYR A 98 1.28 3.18 -9.62
CA TYR A 98 2.59 3.84 -9.59
C TYR A 98 3.68 3.01 -10.27
N ARG A 99 3.66 1.69 -10.05
CA ARG A 99 4.54 0.71 -10.70
C ARG A 99 3.77 -0.56 -11.00
N GLU A 100 4.14 -1.21 -12.10
CA GLU A 100 3.46 -2.41 -12.59
C GLU A 100 4.37 -3.64 -12.46
N ASN A 101 3.80 -4.77 -12.04
CA ASN A 101 4.42 -6.10 -12.06
C ASN A 101 5.77 -6.24 -11.32
N ILE A 102 5.93 -5.56 -10.20
CA ILE A 102 7.18 -5.53 -9.44
C ILE A 102 7.17 -6.55 -8.30
N SER A 103 8.37 -7.00 -7.92
CA SER A 103 8.62 -7.94 -6.82
C SER A 103 8.50 -7.27 -5.45
N GLN A 104 8.43 -8.06 -4.38
CA GLN A 104 8.46 -7.56 -3.01
C GLN A 104 9.67 -6.67 -2.72
N GLN A 105 10.87 -7.06 -3.16
CA GLN A 105 12.09 -6.27 -2.90
C GLN A 105 12.01 -4.89 -3.58
N GLU A 106 11.55 -4.85 -4.82
CA GLU A 106 11.35 -3.58 -5.55
C GLU A 106 10.30 -2.70 -4.87
N ILE A 107 9.21 -3.28 -4.36
CA ILE A 107 8.18 -2.55 -3.60
C ILE A 107 8.79 -1.96 -2.34
N LEU A 108 9.52 -2.75 -1.54
CA LEU A 108 10.14 -2.27 -0.29
C LEU A 108 11.14 -1.15 -0.54
N SER A 109 11.95 -1.23 -1.61
CA SER A 109 12.86 -0.13 -1.98
C SER A 109 12.11 1.16 -2.31
N VAL A 110 10.99 1.08 -3.05
CA VAL A 110 10.14 2.23 -3.32
C VAL A 110 9.54 2.80 -2.03
N LEU A 111 9.03 1.94 -1.13
CA LEU A 111 8.45 2.39 0.13
C LEU A 111 9.49 3.03 1.04
N ASP A 112 10.71 2.50 1.12
CA ASP A 112 11.81 3.06 1.91
C ASP A 112 12.12 4.50 1.48
N GLU A 113 12.25 4.74 0.17
CA GLU A 113 12.45 6.09 -0.37
C GLU A 113 11.28 7.02 -0.05
N LEU A 114 10.05 6.61 -0.35
CA LEU A 114 8.88 7.49 -0.24
C LEU A 114 8.49 7.77 1.22
N ILE A 115 8.64 6.79 2.11
CA ILE A 115 8.38 6.97 3.55
C ILE A 115 9.45 7.89 4.16
N GLY A 116 10.72 7.75 3.76
CA GLY A 116 11.76 8.67 4.21
C GLY A 116 11.48 10.12 3.80
N ARG A 117 11.03 10.33 2.56
CA ARG A 117 10.60 11.66 2.12
C ARG A 117 9.36 12.16 2.86
N TRP A 118 8.34 11.33 3.05
CA TRP A 118 7.15 11.68 3.84
C TRP A 118 7.50 12.09 5.27
N ALA A 119 8.38 11.35 5.94
CA ALA A 119 8.82 11.65 7.30
C ALA A 119 9.44 13.05 7.42
N CYS A 120 10.19 13.50 6.40
CA CYS A 120 10.85 14.80 6.39
C CYS A 120 10.00 15.96 5.83
N GLU A 121 9.14 15.67 4.85
CA GLU A 121 8.47 16.69 4.03
C GLU A 121 6.98 16.85 4.35
N ARG A 122 6.39 16.00 5.22
CA ARG A 122 4.96 16.06 5.55
C ARG A 122 4.57 17.32 6.31
N GLN A 123 3.34 17.76 6.08
CA GLN A 123 2.70 18.77 6.92
C GLN A 123 2.17 18.13 8.21
N THR A 124 1.83 18.97 9.19
CA THR A 124 1.20 18.50 10.44
C THR A 124 -0.06 17.70 10.12
N ASP A 125 -0.18 16.50 10.71
CA ASP A 125 -1.30 15.57 10.54
C ASP A 125 -1.55 15.07 9.09
N GLU A 126 -0.57 15.20 8.19
CA GLU A 126 -0.68 14.73 6.81
C GLU A 126 -0.42 13.22 6.68
N GLY A 127 -1.44 12.48 6.20
CA GLY A 127 -1.31 11.06 5.85
C GLY A 127 -0.44 10.84 4.60
N PHE A 128 0.19 9.67 4.51
CA PHE A 128 1.09 9.32 3.42
C PHE A 128 0.42 9.42 2.04
N GLY A 129 -0.84 9.00 1.93
CA GLY A 129 -1.58 9.01 0.68
C GLY A 129 -1.89 10.42 0.16
N ASP A 130 -2.11 11.39 1.05
CA ASP A 130 -2.26 12.80 0.66
C ASP A 130 -0.90 13.44 0.34
N TYR A 131 0.13 13.09 1.12
CA TYR A 131 1.50 13.53 0.87
C TYR A 131 1.99 13.20 -0.55
N VAL A 132 1.83 11.95 -1.00
CA VAL A 132 2.33 11.55 -2.34
C VAL A 132 1.64 12.29 -3.49
N ILE A 133 0.40 12.77 -3.27
CA ILE A 133 -0.30 13.63 -4.21
C ILE A 133 0.26 15.05 -4.15
N ARG A 134 0.34 15.64 -2.95
CA ARG A 134 0.82 17.01 -2.76
C ARG A 134 2.26 17.19 -3.25
N ALA A 135 3.13 16.22 -2.98
CA ALA A 135 4.53 16.22 -3.38
C ALA A 135 4.75 15.91 -4.88
N GLY A 136 3.67 15.69 -5.64
CA GLY A 136 3.74 15.43 -7.08
C GLY A 136 4.33 14.07 -7.46
N ILE A 137 4.39 13.12 -6.52
CA ILE A 137 4.90 11.77 -6.75
C ILE A 137 3.95 10.98 -7.65
N ILE A 138 2.63 11.17 -7.46
CA ILE A 138 1.59 10.54 -8.29
C ILE A 138 0.42 11.51 -8.48
N ARG A 139 -0.23 11.45 -9.65
CA ARG A 139 -1.43 12.25 -9.94
C ARG A 139 -2.65 11.63 -9.25
N PRO A 140 -3.59 12.43 -8.71
CA PRO A 140 -4.80 11.90 -8.09
C PRO A 140 -5.72 11.27 -9.14
N VAL A 141 -6.61 10.39 -8.68
CA VAL A 141 -7.77 9.91 -9.45
C VAL A 141 -8.96 10.74 -8.97
N LEU A 142 -9.54 11.54 -9.87
CA LEU A 142 -10.63 12.48 -9.59
C LEU A 142 -11.95 12.03 -10.22
N ASP A 143 -11.89 11.48 -11.43
CA ASP A 143 -13.02 10.91 -12.17
C ASP A 143 -12.64 9.50 -12.65
N PRO A 144 -12.77 8.46 -11.80
CA PRO A 144 -12.20 7.14 -12.08
C PRO A 144 -12.75 6.46 -13.35
N ALA A 145 -13.93 6.89 -13.83
CA ALA A 145 -14.48 6.39 -15.09
C ALA A 145 -13.72 6.91 -16.32
N ARG A 146 -12.93 7.98 -16.17
CA ARG A 146 -12.20 8.65 -17.25
C ARG A 146 -10.70 8.68 -17.01
N ASP A 147 -10.27 9.01 -15.80
CA ASP A 147 -8.88 9.34 -15.51
C ASP A 147 -8.11 8.22 -14.81
N PHE A 148 -8.72 7.09 -14.45
CA PHE A 148 -8.05 6.07 -13.62
C PHE A 148 -6.81 5.45 -14.28
N TRP A 149 -6.83 5.30 -15.61
CA TRP A 149 -5.77 4.63 -16.38
C TRP A 149 -4.73 5.58 -16.97
N GLU A 150 -4.93 6.89 -16.84
CA GLU A 150 -4.10 7.93 -17.48
C GLU A 150 -2.73 8.16 -16.83
#